data_AF-A0AAJ1NSJ0-F1
#
_entry.id   AF-A0AAJ1NSJ0-F1
#
_cell.length_a   1.000
_cell.length_b   1.000
_cell.length_c   1.000
_cell.angle_alpha   90.00
_cell.angle_beta   90.00
_cell.angle_gamma   90.00
#
_symmetry.space_group_name_H-M   'P 1'
#
loop_
_entity.id
_entity.type
_entity.pdbx_description
1 polymer ?
#
loop_
_entity_poly.entity_id
_entity_poly.type
_entity_poly.pdbx_seq_one_letter_code
_entity_poly.pdbx_strand_id
1 'polypeptide(L)'
;MIKISAISSHTLDMDITTDGTATTYQFSVNTFQDGGIALLAVSFTTSGVANCSYLLSFHKHNNIGATLSTLSKYEYGGISISFSATYTTITLTLSSAVVGNLKISPVLLNADQ
;
A
#
# COMPACT_ATOMS: atom_id res chain seq x y z
N MET A 1 17.40 15.39 23.07
CA MET A 1 17.95 14.24 22.31
C MET A 1 16.79 13.63 21.55
N ILE A 2 16.66 13.91 20.24
CA ILE A 2 15.60 13.31 19.42
C ILE A 2 16.07 11.90 19.09
N LYS A 3 15.43 10.91 19.72
CA LYS A 3 15.72 9.49 19.49
C LYS A 3 14.85 9.05 18.30
N ILE A 4 15.41 9.12 17.09
CA ILE A 4 14.79 8.49 15.92
C ILE A 4 15.01 6.98 16.10
N SER A 5 14.05 6.32 16.77
CA SER A 5 14.06 4.88 16.96
C SER A 5 13.49 4.20 15.72
N ALA A 6 14.06 3.04 15.43
CA ALA A 6 14.05 2.38 14.13
C ALA A 6 12.66 2.03 13.59
N ILE A 7 12.60 2.04 12.26
CA ILE A 7 11.50 1.56 11.40
C ILE A 7 11.03 0.18 11.89
N SER A 8 9.86 0.11 12.51
CA SER A 8 9.14 -1.15 12.65
C SER A 8 8.44 -1.46 11.32
N SER A 9 9.23 -1.97 10.37
CA SER A 9 8.71 -2.92 9.36
C SER A 9 8.10 -4.07 10.15
N HIS A 10 6.93 -4.59 9.76
CA HIS A 10 6.55 -6.01 9.87
C HIS A 10 5.06 -6.23 9.59
N THR A 11 4.16 -5.24 9.73
CA THR A 11 2.73 -5.46 9.49
C THR A 11 2.27 -5.07 8.07
N LEU A 12 3.02 -4.21 7.38
CA LEU A 12 2.68 -3.74 6.04
C LEU A 12 3.66 -4.15 4.95
N ASP A 13 4.79 -4.75 5.32
CA ASP A 13 5.71 -5.32 4.33
C ASP A 13 5.13 -6.66 3.89
N MET A 14 4.49 -6.66 2.73
CA MET A 14 3.76 -7.80 2.20
C MET A 14 4.28 -8.14 0.82
N ASP A 15 4.50 -9.43 0.58
CA ASP A 15 4.82 -10.01 -0.73
C ASP A 15 3.79 -11.11 -1.00
N ILE A 16 2.88 -10.85 -1.94
CA ILE A 16 1.72 -11.69 -2.24
C ILE A 16 1.86 -12.20 -3.66
N THR A 17 1.86 -13.52 -3.82
CA THR A 17 1.68 -14.13 -5.14
C THR A 17 0.19 -14.15 -5.47
N THR A 18 -0.21 -13.48 -6.54
CA THR A 18 -1.61 -13.42 -6.98
C THR A 18 -2.00 -14.72 -7.68
N ASP A 19 -3.24 -15.15 -7.49
CA ASP A 19 -3.76 -16.42 -7.99
C ASP A 19 -4.29 -16.34 -9.43
N GLY A 20 -4.34 -15.14 -10.01
CA GLY A 20 -4.90 -14.91 -11.34
C GLY A 20 -6.42 -14.84 -11.39
N THR A 21 -7.10 -14.81 -10.24
CA THR A 21 -8.57 -14.71 -10.15
C THR A 21 -9.03 -13.51 -9.34
N ALA A 22 -8.33 -13.17 -8.25
CA ALA A 22 -8.63 -12.03 -7.42
C ALA A 22 -8.02 -10.74 -7.99
N THR A 23 -8.83 -9.68 -8.07
CA THR A 23 -8.38 -8.32 -8.40
C THR A 23 -8.25 -7.44 -7.16
N THR A 24 -8.90 -7.80 -6.05
CA THR A 24 -8.99 -6.95 -4.86
C THR A 24 -8.15 -7.53 -3.72
N TYR A 25 -7.30 -6.69 -3.14
CA TYR A 25 -6.42 -7.01 -2.02
C TYR A 25 -6.64 -5.98 -0.91
N GLN A 26 -6.63 -6.43 0.33
CA GLN A 26 -6.86 -5.56 1.48
C GLN A 26 -5.79 -5.80 2.54
N PHE A 27 -5.41 -4.72 3.22
CA PHE A 27 -4.53 -4.80 4.36
C PHE A 27 -4.98 -3.84 5.46
N SER A 28 -4.75 -4.22 6.70
CA SER A 28 -5.17 -3.45 7.86
C SER A 28 -4.17 -2.35 8.19
N VAL A 29 -4.69 -1.16 8.48
CA VAL A 29 -3.95 -0.02 9.04
C VAL A 29 -4.42 0.29 10.48
N ASN A 30 -5.03 -0.69 11.16
CA ASN A 30 -5.42 -0.55 12.56
C ASN A 30 -4.23 -0.28 13.49
N THR A 31 -3.04 -0.70 13.10
CA THR A 31 -1.80 -0.44 13.82
C THR A 31 -1.33 1.01 13.72
N PHE A 32 -1.89 1.82 12.82
CA PHE A 32 -1.53 3.22 12.70
C PHE A 32 -2.22 4.00 13.80
N GLN A 33 -1.46 4.81 14.53
CA GLN A 33 -2.02 5.74 15.51
C GLN A 33 -2.96 6.75 14.82
N ASP A 34 -3.91 7.25 15.59
CA ASP A 34 -4.78 8.33 15.16
C ASP A 34 -3.96 9.59 14.80
N GLY A 35 -4.25 10.21 13.66
CA GLY A 35 -3.41 11.28 13.09
C GLY A 35 -2.17 10.78 12.35
N GLY A 36 -2.01 9.45 12.21
CA GLY A 36 -0.90 8.84 11.49
C GLY A 36 -0.87 9.19 10.00
N ILE A 37 0.33 9.44 9.50
CA ILE A 37 0.68 9.73 8.12
C ILE A 37 1.74 8.73 7.68
N ALA A 38 1.55 8.14 6.50
CA ALA A 38 2.51 7.18 5.96
C ALA A 38 2.77 7.40 4.47
N LEU A 39 4.01 7.12 4.07
CA LEU A 39 4.36 6.91 2.68
C LEU A 39 4.46 5.42 2.42
N LEU A 40 3.73 4.94 1.42
CA LEU A 40 3.68 3.52 1.06
C LEU A 40 4.18 3.34 -0.37
N ALA A 41 5.07 2.39 -0.58
CA ALA A 41 5.43 1.89 -1.90
C ALA A 41 4.59 0.66 -2.21
N VAL A 42 3.95 0.64 -3.37
CA VAL A 42 3.22 -0.52 -3.87
C VAL A 42 3.74 -0.85 -5.26
N SER A 43 4.02 -2.11 -5.53
CA SER A 43 4.39 -2.56 -6.88
C SER A 43 3.76 -3.88 -7.21
N PHE A 44 3.44 -4.08 -8.48
CA PHE A 44 2.99 -5.34 -9.00
C PHE A 44 3.77 -5.68 -10.26
N THR A 45 4.24 -6.93 -10.34
CA THR A 45 4.92 -7.46 -11.53
C THR A 45 4.26 -8.77 -11.92
N THR A 46 3.73 -8.84 -13.14
CA THR A 46 3.19 -10.08 -13.71
C THR A 46 4.29 -11.04 -14.10
N SER A 47 3.95 -12.32 -14.24
CA SER A 47 4.84 -13.32 -14.84
C SER A 47 5.19 -13.03 -16.31
N GLY A 48 4.39 -12.21 -17.00
CA GLY A 48 4.47 -11.91 -18.43
C GLY A 48 5.04 -10.54 -18.80
N VAL A 49 5.86 -9.91 -17.94
CA VAL A 49 6.61 -8.66 -18.20
C VAL A 49 5.83 -7.34 -17.99
N ALA A 50 4.51 -7.37 -17.74
CA ALA A 50 3.77 -6.17 -17.33
C ALA A 50 4.04 -5.82 -15.86
N ASN A 51 4.17 -4.52 -15.55
CA ASN A 51 4.44 -4.05 -14.20
C ASN A 51 3.82 -2.68 -13.93
N CYS A 52 3.50 -2.42 -12.67
CA CYS A 52 3.13 -1.10 -12.21
C CYS A 52 3.70 -0.85 -10.81
N SER A 53 3.95 0.43 -10.51
CA SER A 53 4.46 0.85 -9.21
C SER A 53 3.90 2.21 -8.84
N TYR A 54 3.69 2.40 -7.54
CA TYR A 54 3.03 3.57 -6.97
C TYR A 54 3.73 3.98 -5.69
N LEU A 55 3.87 5.29 -5.51
CA LEU A 55 4.15 5.89 -4.22
C LEU A 55 2.88 6.58 -3.73
N LEU A 56 2.42 6.22 -2.55
CA LEU A 56 1.17 6.68 -1.97
C LEU A 56 1.43 7.47 -0.69
N SER A 57 0.66 8.54 -0.46
CA SER A 57 0.53 9.21 0.83
C SER A 57 -0.79 8.79 1.48
N PHE A 58 -0.71 8.26 2.69
CA PHE A 58 -1.85 7.88 3.51
C PHE A 58 -1.96 8.80 4.73
N HIS A 59 -3.15 9.32 5.00
CA HIS A 59 -3.46 10.15 6.16
C HIS A 59 -4.66 9.55 6.90
N LYS A 60 -4.44 9.09 8.15
CA LYS A 60 -5.50 8.59 9.03
C LYS A 60 -6.12 9.75 9.80
N HIS A 61 -7.40 10.02 9.54
CA HIS A 61 -8.19 11.02 10.25
C HIS A 61 -8.88 10.36 11.45
N ASN A 62 -8.08 9.91 12.42
CA ASN A 62 -8.50 9.20 13.63
C ASN A 62 -9.44 8.02 13.32
N ASN A 63 -10.43 7.78 14.16
CA ASN A 63 -11.50 6.81 13.96
C ASN A 63 -12.64 7.29 13.01
N ILE A 64 -12.43 8.36 12.25
CA ILE A 64 -13.47 9.00 11.43
C ILE A 64 -13.29 8.66 9.95
N GLY A 65 -12.05 8.60 9.47
CA GLY A 65 -11.78 8.31 8.06
C GLY A 65 -10.30 8.27 7.71
N ALA A 66 -10.01 8.15 6.43
CA ALA A 66 -8.66 8.29 5.92
C ALA A 66 -8.66 8.85 4.50
N THR A 67 -7.55 9.49 4.14
CA THR A 67 -7.27 9.94 2.78
C THR A 67 -6.09 9.16 2.24
N LEU A 68 -6.20 8.67 1.01
CA LEU A 68 -5.09 8.03 0.29
C LEU A 68 -4.90 8.76 -1.03
N SER A 69 -3.66 9.13 -1.34
CA SER A 69 -3.34 9.91 -2.53
C SER A 69 -2.12 9.32 -3.23
N THR A 70 -2.21 9.16 -4.54
CA THR A 70 -1.07 8.76 -5.37
C THR A 70 -0.15 9.95 -5.59
N LEU A 71 1.09 9.85 -5.10
CA LEU A 71 2.11 10.88 -5.29
C LEU A 71 2.83 10.71 -6.62
N SER A 72 3.17 9.47 -6.98
CA SER A 72 3.78 9.13 -8.26
C SER A 72 3.39 7.72 -8.67
N LYS A 73 3.47 7.45 -9.98
CA LYS A 73 3.19 6.13 -10.52
C LYS A 73 3.96 5.84 -11.80
N TYR A 74 4.12 4.56 -12.09
CA TYR A 74 4.57 4.04 -13.36
C TYR A 74 3.73 2.81 -13.72
N GLU A 75 3.23 2.74 -14.95
CA GLU A 75 2.37 1.67 -15.45
C GLU A 75 2.90 1.22 -16.82
N TYR A 76 3.11 -0.07 -17.00
CA TYR A 76 3.58 -0.67 -18.24
C TYR A 76 2.83 -1.96 -18.55
N GLY A 77 2.59 -2.23 -19.84
CA GLY A 77 1.90 -3.45 -20.28
C GLY A 77 0.40 -3.47 -19.95
N GLY A 78 -0.23 -2.30 -19.74
CA GLY A 78 -1.68 -2.18 -19.56
C GLY A 78 -2.21 -2.57 -18.18
N ILE A 79 -1.33 -2.79 -17.20
CA ILE A 79 -1.73 -3.08 -15.82
C ILE A 79 -1.66 -1.83 -14.94
N SER A 80 -2.66 -1.67 -14.08
CA SER A 80 -2.73 -0.58 -13.11
C SER A 80 -3.39 -1.05 -11.81
N ILE A 81 -3.22 -0.26 -10.76
CA ILE A 81 -3.82 -0.47 -9.45
C ILE A 81 -4.57 0.80 -9.08
N SER A 82 -5.82 0.63 -8.68
CA SER A 82 -6.60 1.68 -8.04
C SER A 82 -6.63 1.45 -6.54
N PHE A 83 -6.75 2.53 -5.77
CA PHE A 83 -6.62 2.49 -4.32
C PHE A 83 -7.78 3.21 -3.65
N SER A 84 -8.22 2.66 -2.53
CA SER A 84 -9.15 3.32 -1.61
C SER A 84 -8.76 3.00 -0.18
N ALA A 85 -9.21 3.83 0.77
CA ALA A 85 -8.90 3.63 2.17
C ALA A 85 -10.05 4.03 3.08
N THR A 86 -10.14 3.34 4.20
CA THR A 86 -10.87 3.72 5.40
C THR A 86 -9.86 3.99 6.53
N TYR A 87 -10.34 4.37 7.71
CA TYR A 87 -9.49 4.51 8.88
C TYR A 87 -8.90 3.19 9.41
N THR A 88 -9.34 2.04 8.90
CA THR A 88 -8.92 0.69 9.35
C THR A 88 -8.27 -0.15 8.25
N THR A 89 -8.53 0.15 6.98
CA THR A 89 -8.16 -0.71 5.86
C THR A 89 -7.76 0.11 4.64
N ILE A 90 -6.72 -0.34 3.94
CA ILE A 90 -6.43 0.09 2.56
C ILE A 90 -6.83 -1.05 1.62
N THR A 91 -7.54 -0.71 0.56
CA THR A 91 -7.97 -1.63 -0.50
C THR A 91 -7.26 -1.26 -1.80
N LEU A 92 -6.65 -2.26 -2.43
CA LEU A 92 -6.06 -2.19 -3.75
C LEU A 92 -6.92 -2.99 -4.73
N THR A 93 -7.17 -2.45 -5.91
CA THR A 93 -7.87 -3.14 -6.97
C THR A 93 -7.03 -3.12 -8.25
N LEU A 94 -6.51 -4.28 -8.64
CA LEU A 94 -5.84 -4.51 -9.91
C LEU A 94 -6.83 -4.32 -11.07
N SER A 95 -6.36 -3.76 -12.18
CA SER A 95 -7.17 -3.57 -13.40
C SER A 95 -7.58 -4.88 -14.08
N SER A 96 -6.89 -5.98 -13.80
CA SER A 96 -7.19 -7.31 -14.32
C SER A 96 -6.74 -8.42 -13.37
N ALA A 97 -7.40 -9.58 -13.45
CA ALA A 97 -7.02 -10.77 -12.70
C ALA A 97 -5.89 -11.49 -13.45
N VAL A 98 -4.68 -11.45 -12.89
CA VAL A 98 -3.46 -12.01 -13.51
C VAL A 98 -2.52 -12.55 -12.43
N VAL A 99 -1.72 -13.56 -12.79
CA VAL A 99 -0.70 -14.11 -11.91
C VAL A 99 0.54 -13.22 -11.91
N GLY A 100 1.03 -12.89 -10.73
CA GLY A 100 2.18 -12.04 -10.52
C GLY A 100 2.53 -11.91 -9.04
N ASN A 101 3.41 -10.96 -8.74
CA ASN A 101 3.85 -10.65 -7.39
C ASN A 101 3.46 -9.21 -7.04
N LEU A 102 2.62 -9.06 -6.01
CA LEU A 102 2.20 -7.80 -5.41
C LEU A 102 3.03 -7.55 -4.15
N LYS A 103 3.77 -6.44 -4.15
CA LYS A 103 4.57 -5.99 -3.01
C LYS A 103 4.05 -4.68 -2.46
N ILE A 104 3.95 -4.59 -1.15
CA ILE A 104 3.55 -3.40 -0.42
C ILE A 104 4.59 -3.20 0.68
N SER A 105 5.11 -1.98 0.83
CA SER A 105 6.08 -1.68 1.89
C SER A 105 5.92 -0.24 2.38
N PRO A 106 5.96 0.02 3.69
CA PRO A 106 6.03 1.38 4.21
C PRO A 106 7.43 1.98 3.98
N VAL A 107 7.47 3.21 3.47
CA VAL A 107 8.71 3.99 3.26
C VAL A 107 8.97 4.90 4.44
N LEU A 108 7.93 5.58 4.94
CA LEU A 108 7.98 6.45 6.12
C LEU A 108 6.64 6.34 6.86
N LEU A 109 6.68 6.40 8.20
CA LEU A 109 5.49 6.38 9.06
C LEU A 109 5.78 7.27 10.27
N ASN A 110 4.97 8.30 10.54
CA ASN A 110 5.03 9.01 11.82
C ASN A 110 4.21 8.24 12.86
N ALA A 111 4.79 7.15 13.35
CA ALA A 111 4.30 6.49 14.55
C ALA A 111 5.10 7.00 15.74
N ASP A 112 4.42 7.49 16.78
CA ASP A 112 4.94 7.34 18.13
C ASP A 112 4.87 5.84 18.45
N GLN A 113 6.04 5.23 18.65
CA GLN A 113 6.14 3.84 19.13
C GLN A 113 5.76 3.76 20.60
#